data_AF-A0A7Y4XFW9-F1
#
_entry.id   AF-A0A7Y4XFW9-F1
#
_cell.length_a   1.000
_cell.length_b   1.000
_cell.length_c   1.000
_cell.angle_alpha   90.00
_cell.angle_beta   90.00
_cell.angle_gamma   90.00
#
_symmetry.space_group_name_H-M   'P 1'
#
loop_
_entity.id
_entity.type
_entity.pdbx_description
1 polymer ?
#
loop_
_entity_poly.entity_id
_entity_poly.type
_entity_poly.pdbx_seq_one_letter_code
_entity_poly.pdbx_strand_id
1 'polypeptide(L)'
;MLGRLVLIFLQVAAGWAGAPFLRQYIPVSGAFDLFVYAAVFALIVYVVGILAALVIKDVATPSPAALTASVVVALLAAAFATYGMDLVPQIPGGTISKRGLVLAGAVLGYMFRR
;
A
#
# COMPACT_ATOMS: atom_id res chain seq x y z
N MET A 1 8.64 -18.71 -8.78
CA MET A 1 8.47 -17.24 -9.04
C MET A 1 7.02 -16.85 -9.36
N LEU A 2 6.22 -17.73 -9.96
CA LEU A 2 4.82 -17.46 -10.28
C LEU A 2 3.99 -17.04 -9.05
N GLY A 3 4.11 -17.74 -7.92
CA GLY A 3 3.38 -17.39 -6.68
C GLY A 3 3.68 -15.98 -6.16
N ARG A 4 4.91 -15.49 -6.33
CA ARG A 4 5.28 -14.11 -5.98
C ARG A 4 4.63 -13.06 -6.89
N LEU A 5 4.51 -13.35 -8.19
CA LEU A 5 3.81 -12.46 -9.12
C LEU A 5 2.32 -12.42 -8.80
N VAL A 6 1.71 -13.59 -8.58
CA VAL A 6 0.30 -13.70 -8.18
C VAL A 6 0.03 -12.92 -6.89
N LEU A 7 0.91 -13.03 -5.89
CA LEU A 7 0.80 -12.26 -4.66
C LEU A 7 0.81 -10.75 -4.89
N ILE A 8 1.70 -10.24 -5.76
CA ILE A 8 1.75 -8.79 -6.07
C ILE A 8 0.44 -8.35 -6.72
N PHE A 9 -0.05 -9.09 -7.71
CA PHE A 9 -1.34 -8.78 -8.35
C PHE A 9 -2.49 -8.82 -7.34
N LEU A 10 -2.50 -9.81 -6.45
CA LEU A 10 -3.53 -9.94 -5.41
C LEU A 10 -3.48 -8.78 -4.41
N GLN A 11 -2.28 -8.37 -3.97
CA GLN A 11 -2.09 -7.23 -3.07
C GLN A 11 -2.54 -5.91 -3.69
N VAL A 12 -2.21 -5.68 -4.96
CA VAL A 12 -2.65 -4.48 -5.70
C VAL A 12 -4.17 -4.49 -5.88
N ALA A 13 -4.75 -5.61 -6.33
CA ALA A 13 -6.19 -5.73 -6.54
C ALA A 13 -6.98 -5.56 -5.23
N ALA A 14 -6.58 -6.28 -4.17
CA ALA A 14 -7.23 -6.21 -2.87
C ALA A 14 -7.04 -4.84 -2.20
N GLY A 15 -5.85 -4.23 -2.32
CA GLY A 15 -5.61 -2.88 -1.84
C GLY A 15 -6.51 -1.87 -2.55
N TRP A 16 -6.49 -1.87 -3.89
CA TRP A 16 -7.25 -0.92 -4.70
C TRP A 16 -8.77 -1.01 -4.49
N ALA A 17 -9.31 -2.24 -4.44
CA ALA A 17 -10.74 -2.45 -4.25
C ALA A 17 -11.18 -2.37 -2.78
N GLY A 18 -10.35 -2.87 -1.85
CA GLY A 18 -10.70 -3.00 -0.42
C GLY A 18 -10.48 -1.72 0.39
N ALA A 19 -9.48 -0.90 0.06
CA ALA A 19 -9.20 0.30 0.84
C ALA A 19 -10.32 1.36 0.81
N PRO A 20 -10.99 1.63 -0.33
CA PRO A 20 -12.15 2.52 -0.34
C PRO A 20 -13.29 2.03 0.56
N PHE A 21 -13.50 0.71 0.61
CA PHE A 21 -14.51 0.09 1.46
C PHE A 21 -14.18 0.23 2.95
N LEU A 22 -12.92 0.15 3.35
CA LEU A 22 -12.52 0.37 4.74
C LEU A 22 -12.54 1.85 5.13
N ARG A 23 -12.18 2.76 4.20
CA ARG A 23 -12.20 4.20 4.45
C ARG A 23 -13.60 4.73 4.78
N GLN A 24 -14.67 4.18 4.22
CA GLN A 24 -16.02 4.71 4.50
C GLN A 24 -16.39 4.71 6.00
N TYR A 25 -15.73 3.86 6.80
CA TYR A 25 -15.93 3.76 8.25
C TYR A 25 -15.08 4.74 9.08
N ILE A 26 -14.10 5.41 8.47
CA ILE A 26 -13.15 6.30 9.16
C ILE A 26 -13.45 7.75 8.76
N PRO A 27 -14.08 8.56 9.63
CA PRO A 27 -14.45 9.94 9.30
C PRO A 27 -13.25 10.88 9.40
N VAL A 28 -12.41 10.92 8.37
CA VAL A 28 -11.25 11.83 8.27
C VAL A 28 -11.29 12.56 6.93
N SER A 29 -11.10 13.87 6.94
CA SER A 29 -11.19 14.73 5.74
C SER A 29 -9.90 15.53 5.51
N GLY A 30 -9.73 16.02 4.28
CA GLY A 30 -8.60 16.84 3.87
C GLY A 30 -7.30 16.05 3.67
N ALA A 31 -6.15 16.67 3.97
CA ALA A 31 -4.83 16.09 3.73
C ALA A 31 -4.58 14.79 4.53
N PHE A 32 -5.22 14.62 5.68
CA PHE A 32 -5.08 13.42 6.51
C PHE A 32 -5.74 12.18 5.90
N ASP A 33 -6.66 12.34 4.94
CA ASP A 33 -7.33 11.21 4.27
C ASP A 33 -6.30 10.26 3.63
N LEU A 34 -5.25 10.82 3.01
CA LEU A 34 -4.24 10.03 2.32
C LEU A 34 -3.35 9.21 3.29
N PHE A 35 -3.15 9.69 4.51
CA PHE A 35 -2.42 8.97 5.56
C PHE A 35 -3.26 7.83 6.13
N VAL A 36 -4.58 8.00 6.24
CA VAL A 36 -5.50 6.91 6.58
C VAL A 36 -5.44 5.83 5.50
N TYR A 37 -5.48 6.21 4.21
CA TYR A 37 -5.27 5.27 3.11
C TYR A 37 -3.94 4.53 3.22
N ALA A 38 -2.85 5.19 3.63
CA ALA A 38 -1.56 4.53 3.83
C ALA A 38 -1.61 3.40 4.86
N ALA A 39 -2.22 3.67 6.03
CA ALA A 39 -2.38 2.67 7.08
C ALA A 39 -3.29 1.51 6.60
N VAL A 40 -4.41 1.83 5.95
CA VAL A 40 -5.36 0.85 5.42
C VAL A 40 -4.72 -0.02 4.33
N PHE A 41 -4.00 0.58 3.37
CA PHE A 41 -3.31 -0.17 2.33
C PHE A 41 -2.24 -1.08 2.92
N ALA A 42 -1.41 -0.59 3.84
CA ALA A 42 -0.39 -1.41 4.49
C ALA A 42 -1.00 -2.62 5.22
N LEU A 43 -2.11 -2.42 5.93
CA LEU A 43 -2.84 -3.49 6.59
C LEU A 43 -3.37 -4.51 5.59
N ILE A 44 -4.05 -4.07 4.52
CA ILE A 44 -4.58 -4.98 3.49
C ILE A 44 -3.46 -5.78 2.85
N VAL A 45 -2.39 -5.11 2.41
CA VAL A 45 -1.23 -5.75 1.74
C VAL A 45 -0.62 -6.83 2.64
N TYR A 46 -0.47 -6.54 3.94
CA TYR A 46 0.06 -7.49 4.91
C TYR A 46 -0.88 -8.68 5.14
N VAL A 47 -2.17 -8.45 5.36
CA VAL A 47 -3.17 -9.51 5.56
C VAL A 47 -3.27 -10.40 4.32
N VAL A 48 -3.31 -9.80 3.13
CA VAL A 48 -3.28 -10.55 1.86
C VAL A 48 -1.99 -11.35 1.73
N GLY A 49 -0.86 -10.81 2.18
CA GLY A 49 0.41 -11.54 2.24
C GLY A 49 0.36 -12.79 3.13
N ILE A 50 -0.26 -12.68 4.31
CA ILE A 50 -0.48 -13.82 5.21
C ILE A 50 -1.39 -14.87 4.55
N LEU A 51 -2.54 -14.44 4.02
CA LEU A 51 -3.51 -15.34 3.39
C LEU A 51 -2.92 -16.03 2.16
N ALA A 52 -2.17 -15.30 1.35
CA ALA A 52 -1.48 -15.85 0.19
C ALA A 52 -0.40 -16.86 0.58
N ALA A 53 0.34 -16.66 1.68
CA ALA A 53 1.30 -17.64 2.18
C ALA A 53 0.65 -18.96 2.62
N LEU A 54 -0.62 -18.92 3.05
CA LEU A 54 -1.38 -20.12 3.43
C LEU A 54 -1.94 -20.89 2.22
N VAL A 55 -2.33 -20.16 1.15
CA VAL A 55 -3.05 -20.75 0.01
C VAL A 55 -2.14 -21.03 -1.18
N ILE A 56 -1.10 -20.22 -1.38
CA ILE A 56 -0.24 -20.26 -2.57
C ILE A 56 1.11 -20.90 -2.24
N LYS A 57 1.47 -21.95 -2.99
CA LYS A 57 2.78 -22.59 -2.89
C LYS A 57 3.90 -21.62 -3.27
N ASP A 58 5.04 -21.73 -2.60
CA ASP A 58 6.23 -20.90 -2.79
C ASP A 58 6.06 -19.41 -2.42
N VAL A 59 5.11 -19.11 -1.53
CA VAL A 59 4.98 -17.79 -0.89
C VAL A 59 5.46 -17.88 0.55
N ALA A 60 6.50 -17.13 0.88
CA ALA A 60 7.02 -17.04 2.24
C ALA A 60 6.06 -16.28 3.16
N THR A 61 5.93 -16.76 4.39
CA THR A 61 5.11 -16.13 5.43
C THR A 61 5.72 -14.78 5.82
N PRO A 62 4.98 -13.67 5.73
CA PRO A 62 5.52 -12.36 6.08
C PRO A 62 5.79 -12.24 7.59
N SER A 63 6.89 -11.58 7.92
CA SER A 63 7.26 -11.26 9.31
C SER A 63 6.54 -9.99 9.81
N PRO A 64 6.44 -9.76 11.12
CA PRO A 64 5.94 -8.49 11.67
C PRO A 64 6.72 -7.27 11.16
N ALA A 65 8.01 -7.44 10.82
CA ALA A 65 8.82 -6.38 10.23
C ALA A 65 8.34 -5.97 8.82
N ALA A 66 7.69 -6.88 8.08
CA ALA A 66 7.09 -6.56 6.79
C ALA A 66 5.88 -5.63 6.93
N LEU A 67 5.08 -5.79 7.99
CA LEU A 67 4.00 -4.84 8.32
C LEU A 67 4.58 -3.45 8.60
N THR A 68 5.56 -3.36 9.50
CA THR A 68 6.19 -2.09 9.85
C THR A 68 6.80 -1.42 8.61
N ALA A 69 7.51 -2.16 7.77
CA ALA A 69 8.08 -1.64 6.54
C ALA A 69 7.00 -1.18 5.55
N SER A 70 5.92 -1.93 5.38
CA SER A 70 4.78 -1.55 4.54
C SER A 70 4.16 -0.24 5.03
N VAL A 71 3.94 -0.11 6.34
CA VAL A 71 3.38 1.11 6.94
C VAL A 71 4.31 2.30 6.74
N VAL A 72 5.60 2.15 7.05
CA VAL A 72 6.58 3.24 6.93
C VAL A 72 6.68 3.71 5.49
N VAL A 73 6.83 2.80 4.52
CA VAL A 73 6.96 3.18 3.10
C VAL A 73 5.65 3.76 2.56
N ALA A 74 4.49 3.26 2.98
CA ALA A 74 3.20 3.84 2.61
C ALA A 74 3.01 5.26 3.17
N LEU A 75 3.41 5.50 4.42
CA LEU A 75 3.34 6.83 5.03
C LEU A 75 4.30 7.81 4.36
N LEU A 76 5.51 7.38 4.00
CA LEU A 76 6.44 8.19 3.21
C LEU A 76 5.87 8.51 1.83
N ALA A 77 5.25 7.54 1.16
CA ALA A 77 4.57 7.76 -0.11
C ALA A 77 3.38 8.73 0.01
N ALA A 78 2.61 8.67 1.10
CA ALA A 78 1.53 9.60 1.38
C ALA A 78 2.04 11.01 1.66
N ALA A 79 3.11 11.14 2.45
CA ALA A 79 3.76 12.43 2.70
C ALA A 79 4.31 13.04 1.40
N PHE A 80 4.97 12.23 0.57
CA PHE A 80 5.46 12.67 -0.73
C PHE A 80 4.32 13.05 -1.69
N ALA A 81 3.23 12.29 -1.73
CA ALA A 81 2.08 12.61 -2.58
C ALA A 81 1.27 13.83 -2.09
N THR A 82 1.38 14.17 -0.81
CA THR A 82 0.72 15.33 -0.20
C THR A 82 1.54 16.59 -0.36
N TYR A 83 2.84 16.54 -0.06
CA TYR A 83 3.72 17.71 0.01
C TYR A 83 4.78 17.74 -1.10
N GLY A 84 5.27 16.58 -1.52
CA GLY A 84 6.39 16.46 -2.46
C GLY A 84 6.03 16.79 -3.91
N MET A 85 4.79 16.55 -4.33
CA MET A 85 4.35 16.88 -5.70
C MET A 85 4.34 18.39 -5.95
N ASP A 86 4.01 19.20 -4.94
CA ASP A 86 4.04 20.66 -5.05
C ASP A 86 5.48 21.20 -5.07
N LEU A 87 6.45 20.42 -4.55
CA LEU A 87 7.87 20.75 -4.51
C LEU A 87 8.64 20.33 -5.77
N VAL A 88 8.05 19.47 -6.62
CA VAL A 88 8.70 18.97 -7.85
C VAL A 88 7.81 19.26 -9.06
N PRO A 89 7.94 20.45 -9.68
CA PRO A 89 7.11 20.90 -10.81
C PRO A 89 7.21 20.02 -12.07
N GLN A 90 8.22 19.15 -12.14
CA GLN A 90 8.49 18.26 -13.27
C GLN A 90 7.65 16.98 -13.23
N ILE A 91 7.02 16.67 -12.09
CA ILE A 91 6.14 15.51 -11.97
C ILE A 91 4.73 15.99 -12.32
N PRO A 92 4.06 15.40 -13.33
CA PRO A 92 2.70 15.76 -13.67
C PRO A 92 1.75 15.30 -12.54
N GLY A 93 1.61 16.12 -11.51
CA GLY A 93 0.83 15.84 -10.30
C GLY A 93 -0.67 15.64 -10.56
N GLY A 94 -1.15 15.94 -11.77
CA GLY A 94 -2.53 15.75 -12.20
C GLY A 94 -2.83 14.39 -12.85
N THR A 95 -1.83 13.65 -13.33
CA THR A 95 -2.08 12.38 -14.06
C THR A 95 -1.89 11.13 -13.19
N ILE A 96 -1.13 11.25 -12.09
CA ILE A 96 -0.84 10.10 -11.22
C ILE A 96 -1.80 10.12 -10.02
N SER A 97 -2.59 9.05 -9.88
CA SER A 97 -3.46 8.88 -8.71
C SER A 97 -2.62 8.86 -7.42
N LYS A 98 -2.80 9.87 -6.56
CA LYS A 98 -2.15 9.95 -5.25
C LYS A 98 -2.35 8.66 -4.44
N ARG A 99 -3.56 8.07 -4.50
CA ARG A 99 -3.87 6.78 -3.85
C ARG A 99 -3.06 5.62 -4.42
N GLY A 100 -2.83 5.62 -5.73
CA GLY A 100 -2.00 4.61 -6.40
C GLY A 100 -0.54 4.65 -5.93
N LEU A 101 0.03 5.84 -5.74
CA LEU A 101 1.38 6.00 -5.19
C LEU A 101 1.50 5.46 -3.76
N VAL A 102 0.50 5.72 -2.92
CA VAL A 102 0.49 5.20 -1.54
C VAL A 102 0.37 3.68 -1.51
N LEU A 103 -0.50 3.10 -2.36
CA LEU A 103 -0.62 1.65 -2.51
C LEU A 103 0.70 1.03 -3.00
N ALA A 104 1.35 1.65 -3.99
CA ALA A 104 2.66 1.20 -4.47
C ALA A 104 3.70 1.25 -3.34
N GLY A 105 3.69 2.31 -2.52
CA GLY A 105 4.54 2.40 -1.32
C GLY A 105 4.30 1.25 -0.34
N ALA A 106 3.04 0.91 -0.06
CA ALA A 106 2.69 -0.21 0.81
C ALA A 106 3.21 -1.56 0.27
N VAL A 107 2.99 -1.83 -1.02
CA VAL A 107 3.44 -3.07 -1.68
C VAL A 107 4.98 -3.15 -1.71
N LEU A 108 5.65 -2.05 -2.01
CA LEU A 108 7.12 -1.99 -2.01
C LEU A 108 7.69 -2.24 -0.60
N GLY A 109 7.13 -1.59 0.42
CA GLY A 109 7.54 -1.79 1.81
C GLY A 109 7.39 -3.24 2.25
N TYR A 110 6.30 -3.90 1.85
CA TYR A 110 6.10 -5.34 2.06
C TYR A 110 7.21 -6.15 1.38
N MET A 111 7.50 -5.85 0.11
CA MET A 111 8.48 -6.60 -0.67
C MET A 111 9.92 -6.50 -0.15
N PHE A 112 10.28 -5.39 0.51
CA PHE A 112 11.64 -5.20 1.05
C PHE A 112 11.96 -6.06 2.27
N ARG A 113 10.94 -6.44 3.06
CA ARG A 113 11.11 -7.12 4.36
C ARG A 113 10.39 -8.47 4.47
N ARG A 114 9.85 -8.98 3.36
CA ARG A 114 9.26 -10.32 3.26
C ARG A 114 10.32 -11.41 3.08
#